data_AF-A0A965AZX0-F1
#
_entry.id   AF-A0A965AZX0-F1
#
_cell.length_a   1.000
_cell.length_b   1.000
_cell.length_c   1.000
_cell.angle_alpha   90.00
_cell.angle_beta   90.00
_cell.angle_gamma   90.00
#
_symmetry.space_group_name_H-M   'P 1'
#
loop_
_entity.id
_entity.type
_entity.pdbx_description
1 polymer ?
#
loop_
_entity_poly.entity_id
_entity_poly.type
_entity_poly.pdbx_seq_one_letter_code
_entity_poly.pdbx_strand_id
1 'polypeptide(L)'
;MPTPAQVLSIAKISEYLWNDAIPKEKGFFNGTIDPRKAVQLYMEWKALNYGIDQNLSSLSGVSNYVFALCGAKVAIAQEILANGSSGGSVVPGGGGQGVREYSKFAVEGTASITFSEAVNSTLLYASRGGLDVGTIITSGVPTGNQVLWTSSTGTLTVASTVPFYLNEFVRILVK
;
A
#
# COMPACT_ATOMS: atom_id res chain seq x y z
N MET A 1 2.95 -3.17 -24.09
CA MET A 1 4.23 -3.48 -23.42
C MET A 1 4.42 -2.51 -22.27
N PRO A 2 4.92 -2.94 -21.10
CA PRO A 2 5.20 -2.04 -19.98
C PRO A 2 6.21 -0.96 -20.37
N THR A 3 6.17 0.18 -19.70
CA THR A 3 7.17 1.26 -19.86
C THR A 3 8.57 0.79 -19.42
N PRO A 4 9.67 1.42 -19.87
CA PRO A 4 11.02 1.09 -19.40
C PRO A 4 11.17 1.06 -17.88
N ALA A 5 10.53 2.01 -17.17
CA ALA A 5 10.52 2.06 -15.72
C ALA A 5 9.77 0.87 -15.09
N GLN A 6 8.64 0.47 -15.65
CA GLN A 6 7.91 -0.72 -15.20
C GLN A 6 8.69 -2.02 -15.48
N VAL A 7 9.32 -2.13 -16.65
CA VAL A 7 10.18 -3.28 -16.99
C VAL A 7 11.34 -3.39 -16.00
N LEU A 8 11.97 -2.28 -15.64
CA LEU A 8 13.04 -2.25 -14.64
C LEU A 8 12.58 -2.85 -13.29
N SER A 9 11.40 -2.45 -12.79
CA SER A 9 10.84 -2.99 -11.55
C SER A 9 10.54 -4.49 -11.65
N ILE A 10 9.93 -4.92 -12.76
CA ILE A 10 9.64 -6.34 -13.04
C ILE A 10 10.94 -7.15 -13.12
N ALA A 11 11.99 -6.62 -13.73
CA ALA A 11 13.28 -7.29 -13.90
C ALA A 11 13.99 -7.51 -12.57
N LYS A 12 14.00 -6.51 -11.67
CA LYS A 12 14.57 -6.63 -10.32
C LYS A 12 13.89 -7.72 -9.49
N ILE A 13 12.55 -7.78 -9.56
CA ILE A 13 11.78 -8.84 -8.87
C ILE A 13 12.06 -10.20 -9.53
N SER A 14 12.08 -10.26 -10.86
CA SER A 14 12.35 -11.49 -11.60
C SER A 14 13.74 -12.06 -11.32
N GLU A 15 14.76 -11.21 -11.19
CA GLU A 15 16.12 -11.60 -10.79
C GLU A 15 16.12 -12.30 -9.43
N TYR A 16 15.45 -11.71 -8.43
CA TYR A 16 15.29 -12.34 -7.11
C TYR A 16 14.64 -13.72 -7.21
N LEU A 17 13.54 -13.84 -7.97
CA LEU A 17 12.84 -15.11 -8.17
C LEU A 17 13.69 -16.16 -8.91
N TRP A 18 14.58 -15.74 -9.81
CA TRP A 18 15.54 -16.65 -10.46
C TRP A 18 16.64 -17.09 -9.49
N ASN A 19 17.17 -16.18 -8.68
CA ASN A 19 18.17 -16.49 -7.64
C ASN A 19 17.63 -17.46 -6.58
N ASP A 20 16.33 -17.45 -6.30
CA ASP A 20 15.68 -18.43 -5.41
C ASP A 20 15.41 -19.78 -6.10
N ALA A 21 14.94 -19.76 -7.35
CA ALA A 21 14.57 -20.98 -8.08
C ALA A 21 15.79 -21.82 -8.51
N ILE A 22 16.88 -21.18 -8.93
CA ILE A 22 18.08 -21.87 -9.45
C ILE A 22 18.69 -22.84 -8.42
N PRO A 23 18.95 -22.43 -7.16
CA PRO A 23 19.49 -23.34 -6.14
C PRO A 23 18.52 -24.47 -5.78
N LYS A 24 17.21 -24.21 -5.76
CA LYS A 24 16.19 -25.22 -5.46
C LYS A 24 16.14 -26.30 -6.53
N GLU A 25 16.19 -25.92 -7.79
CA GLU A 25 16.17 -26.90 -8.89
C GLU A 25 17.49 -27.65 -9.06
N LYS A 26 18.64 -26.97 -8.94
CA LYS A 26 19.95 -27.62 -9.08
C LYS A 26 20.39 -28.40 -7.84
N GLY A 27 19.98 -27.97 -6.64
CA GLY A 27 20.37 -28.59 -5.38
C GLY A 27 19.45 -29.73 -4.93
N PHE A 28 18.20 -29.78 -5.42
CA PHE A 28 17.20 -30.74 -4.91
C PHE A 28 16.48 -31.56 -5.99
N PHE A 29 16.36 -31.07 -7.24
CA PHE A 29 15.48 -31.69 -8.25
C PHE A 29 16.14 -32.01 -9.61
N ASN A 30 17.47 -31.95 -9.72
CA ASN A 30 18.21 -32.19 -10.97
C ASN A 30 17.66 -31.39 -12.17
N GLY A 31 17.30 -30.12 -11.94
CA GLY A 31 16.63 -29.28 -12.93
C GLY A 31 17.55 -28.77 -14.04
N THR A 32 16.93 -28.32 -15.13
CA THR A 32 17.58 -27.87 -16.38
C THR A 32 17.72 -26.34 -16.50
N ILE A 33 17.38 -25.59 -15.44
CA ILE A 33 17.54 -24.12 -15.46
C ILE A 33 19.01 -23.73 -15.61
N ASP A 34 19.27 -22.79 -16.54
CA ASP A 34 20.58 -22.17 -16.70
C ASP A 34 21.01 -21.43 -15.41
N PRO A 35 22.13 -21.82 -14.79
CA PRO A 35 22.59 -21.22 -13.54
C PRO A 35 23.00 -19.75 -13.69
N ARG A 36 23.24 -19.27 -14.91
CA ARG A 36 23.68 -17.89 -15.19
C ARG A 36 22.53 -16.96 -15.52
N LYS A 37 21.29 -17.47 -15.61
CA LYS A 37 20.12 -16.68 -16.03
C LYS A 37 19.89 -15.44 -15.18
N ALA A 38 20.05 -15.54 -13.86
CA ALA A 38 19.94 -14.41 -12.96
C ALA A 38 21.03 -13.35 -13.20
N VAL A 39 22.27 -13.80 -13.42
CA VAL A 39 23.42 -12.91 -13.71
C VAL A 39 23.23 -12.20 -15.05
N GLN A 40 22.76 -12.92 -16.08
CA GLN A 40 22.45 -12.32 -17.39
C GLN A 40 21.38 -11.25 -17.25
N LEU A 41 20.26 -11.57 -16.58
CA LEU A 41 19.20 -10.61 -16.33
C LEU A 41 19.71 -9.39 -15.55
N TYR A 42 20.57 -9.60 -14.55
CA TYR A 42 21.20 -8.55 -13.75
C TYR A 42 21.96 -7.53 -14.60
N MET A 43 22.83 -8.02 -15.49
CA MET A 43 23.64 -7.15 -16.36
C MET A 43 22.76 -6.29 -17.27
N GLU A 44 21.71 -6.87 -17.84
CA GLU A 44 20.83 -6.21 -18.80
C GLU A 44 19.89 -5.19 -18.16
N TRP A 45 19.29 -5.51 -17.00
CA TRP A 45 18.46 -4.52 -16.32
C TRP A 45 19.32 -3.39 -15.74
N LYS A 46 20.57 -3.64 -15.34
CA LYS A 46 21.52 -2.58 -14.93
C LYS A 46 21.81 -1.61 -16.08
N ALA A 47 22.02 -2.11 -17.29
CA ALA A 47 22.18 -1.28 -18.47
C ALA A 47 20.91 -0.45 -18.76
N LEU A 48 19.73 -1.06 -18.62
CA LEU A 48 18.45 -0.34 -18.73
C LEU A 48 18.31 0.76 -17.66
N ASN A 49 18.65 0.47 -16.40
CA ASN A 49 18.61 1.44 -15.30
C ASN A 49 19.50 2.64 -15.59
N TYR A 50 20.73 2.39 -16.04
CA TYR A 50 21.64 3.46 -16.45
C TYR A 50 21.04 4.33 -17.57
N GLY A 51 20.45 3.71 -18.59
CA GLY A 51 19.79 4.44 -19.67
C GLY A 51 18.61 5.30 -19.20
N ILE A 52 17.83 4.81 -18.23
CA ILE A 52 16.74 5.57 -17.58
C ILE A 52 17.31 6.75 -16.79
N ASP A 53 18.34 6.52 -15.99
CA ASP A 53 18.98 7.57 -15.16
C ASP A 53 19.60 8.68 -16.01
N GLN A 54 20.11 8.34 -17.21
CA GLN A 54 20.63 9.30 -18.19
C GLN A 54 19.53 9.94 -19.07
N ASN A 55 18.26 9.62 -18.83
CA ASN A 55 17.11 10.12 -19.59
C ASN A 55 17.22 9.91 -21.11
N LEU A 56 17.75 8.75 -21.53
CA LEU A 56 17.90 8.43 -22.96
C LEU A 56 16.52 8.16 -23.60
N SER A 57 16.34 8.61 -24.84
CA SER A 57 15.05 8.54 -25.55
C SER A 57 14.80 7.18 -26.24
N SER A 58 15.81 6.34 -26.41
CA SER A 58 15.75 5.11 -27.24
C SER A 58 15.90 3.81 -26.44
N LEU A 59 15.19 3.69 -25.31
CA LEU A 59 15.31 2.53 -24.41
C LEU A 59 14.39 1.36 -24.75
N SER A 60 13.50 1.50 -25.74
CA SER A 60 12.49 0.50 -26.07
C SER A 60 13.09 -0.86 -26.46
N GLY A 61 14.20 -0.87 -27.22
CA GLY A 61 14.88 -2.10 -27.61
C GLY A 61 15.43 -2.87 -26.41
N VAL A 62 16.21 -2.18 -25.57
CA VAL A 62 16.80 -2.76 -24.35
C VAL A 62 15.70 -3.17 -23.37
N SER A 63 14.67 -2.35 -23.20
CA SER A 63 13.52 -2.65 -22.35
C SER A 63 12.77 -3.91 -22.82
N ASN A 64 12.51 -4.05 -24.12
CA ASN A 64 11.86 -5.25 -24.64
C ASN A 64 12.71 -6.52 -24.43
N TYR A 65 14.02 -6.41 -24.59
CA TYR A 65 14.94 -7.52 -24.35
C TYR A 65 15.00 -7.92 -22.88
N VAL A 66 15.13 -6.96 -21.96
CA VAL A 66 15.09 -7.20 -20.51
C VAL A 66 13.77 -7.86 -20.11
N PHE A 67 12.64 -7.39 -20.65
CA PHE A 67 11.33 -7.98 -20.39
C PHE A 67 11.24 -9.43 -20.87
N ALA A 68 11.81 -9.75 -22.04
CA ALA A 68 11.88 -11.12 -22.54
C ALA A 68 12.76 -12.03 -21.65
N LEU A 69 13.89 -11.51 -21.15
CA LEU A 69 14.80 -12.27 -20.27
C LEU A 69 14.17 -12.64 -18.92
N CYS A 70 13.22 -11.84 -18.43
CA CYS A 70 12.45 -12.17 -17.21
C CYS A 70 11.75 -13.54 -17.35
N GLY A 71 11.30 -13.90 -18.56
CA GLY A 71 10.77 -15.22 -18.91
C GLY A 71 9.62 -15.69 -18.01
N ALA A 72 9.69 -16.93 -17.53
CA ALA A 72 8.63 -17.55 -16.71
C ALA A 72 8.34 -16.81 -15.39
N LYS A 73 9.21 -15.88 -14.94
CA LYS A 73 8.99 -15.12 -13.71
C LYS A 73 8.18 -13.84 -13.91
N VAL A 74 7.88 -13.45 -15.16
CA VAL A 74 7.14 -12.21 -15.47
C VAL A 74 5.78 -12.15 -14.76
N ALA A 75 4.99 -13.22 -14.85
CA ALA A 75 3.63 -13.22 -14.29
C ALA A 75 3.64 -12.99 -12.76
N ILE A 76 4.49 -13.75 -12.05
CA ILE A 76 4.66 -13.62 -10.59
C ILE A 76 5.25 -12.24 -10.24
N ALA A 77 6.24 -11.76 -11.00
CA ALA A 77 6.84 -10.45 -10.77
C ALA A 77 5.84 -9.30 -10.95
N GLN A 78 4.93 -9.40 -11.92
CA GLN A 78 3.86 -8.43 -12.13
C GLN A 78 2.84 -8.44 -10.99
N GLU A 79 2.48 -9.63 -10.49
CA GLU A 79 1.61 -9.76 -9.32
C GLU A 79 2.24 -9.15 -8.07
N ILE A 80 3.51 -9.46 -7.80
CA ILE A 80 4.27 -8.86 -6.68
C ILE A 80 4.37 -7.35 -6.85
N LEU A 81 4.58 -6.84 -8.06
CA LEU A 81 4.65 -5.39 -8.29
C LEU A 81 3.30 -4.71 -8.06
N ALA A 82 2.19 -5.33 -8.50
CA ALA A 82 0.85 -4.80 -8.33
C ALA A 82 0.41 -4.81 -6.86
N ASN A 83 0.68 -5.91 -6.14
CA ASN A 83 0.27 -6.10 -4.76
C ASN A 83 1.26 -5.47 -3.76
N GLY A 84 2.55 -5.38 -4.11
CA GLY A 84 3.63 -4.87 -3.27
C GLY A 84 3.67 -3.35 -3.13
N SER A 85 2.94 -2.59 -3.97
CA SER A 85 2.67 -1.17 -3.72
C SER A 85 1.67 -0.94 -2.59
N SER A 86 0.88 -1.95 -2.21
CA SER A 86 0.21 -1.96 -0.91
C SER A 86 1.20 -2.55 0.09
N GLY A 87 1.98 -1.69 0.73
CA GLY A 87 2.74 -2.09 1.90
C GLY A 87 1.74 -2.55 2.96
N GLY A 88 1.47 -3.86 3.03
CA GLY A 88 0.76 -4.43 4.14
C GLY A 88 1.51 -4.04 5.40
N SER A 89 0.84 -3.35 6.32
CA SER A 89 1.42 -3.04 7.62
C SER A 89 1.80 -4.37 8.29
N VAL A 90 3.09 -4.65 8.36
CA VAL A 90 3.61 -5.73 9.20
C VAL A 90 3.50 -5.25 10.65
N VAL A 91 2.42 -5.64 11.33
CA VAL A 91 2.33 -5.55 12.79
C VAL A 91 3.08 -6.78 13.33
N PRO A 92 4.26 -6.62 13.96
CA PRO A 92 4.98 -7.75 14.53
C PRO A 92 4.22 -8.23 15.78
N GLY A 93 3.46 -9.31 15.63
CA GLY A 93 2.60 -9.87 16.66
C GLY A 93 1.32 -10.42 16.04
N GLY A 94 1.27 -11.71 15.78
CA GLY A 94 0.17 -12.36 15.06
C GLY A 94 -1.22 -12.01 15.60
N GLY A 95 -2.05 -11.48 14.70
CA GLY A 95 -3.47 -11.21 14.91
C GLY A 95 -3.98 -10.25 13.84
N GLY A 96 -4.60 -10.78 12.77
CA GLY A 96 -5.15 -9.97 11.69
C GLY A 96 -6.08 -8.86 12.21
N GLN A 97 -5.92 -7.65 11.68
CA GLN A 97 -6.77 -6.49 11.93
C GLN A 97 -7.12 -6.26 13.40
N GLY A 98 -6.09 -6.03 14.24
CA GLY A 98 -6.30 -5.48 15.58
C GLY A 98 -7.08 -4.17 15.54
N VAL A 99 -7.98 -3.98 16.51
CA VAL A 99 -8.65 -2.70 16.73
C VAL A 99 -7.57 -1.66 17.04
N ARG A 100 -7.54 -0.58 16.25
CA ARG A 100 -6.58 0.53 16.39
C ARG A 100 -7.27 1.71 17.06
N GLU A 101 -6.60 2.30 18.05
CA GLU A 101 -7.04 3.54 18.70
C GLU A 101 -6.30 4.73 18.11
N TYR A 102 -7.05 5.78 17.76
CA TYR A 102 -6.50 7.07 17.39
C TYR A 102 -7.16 8.16 18.23
N SER A 103 -6.43 9.25 18.50
CA SER A 103 -6.99 10.40 19.20
C SER A 103 -6.40 11.71 18.71
N LYS A 104 -7.19 12.78 18.82
CA LYS A 104 -6.82 14.12 18.37
C LYS A 104 -7.66 15.18 19.08
N PHE A 105 -7.08 16.37 19.27
CA PHE A 105 -7.82 17.54 19.75
C PHE A 105 -8.48 18.26 18.57
N ALA A 106 -9.78 18.54 18.69
CA ALA A 106 -10.53 19.25 17.68
C ALA A 106 -10.31 20.77 17.76
N VAL A 107 -10.54 21.43 16.63
CA VAL A 107 -10.51 22.89 16.51
C VAL A 107 -11.93 23.43 16.69
N GLU A 108 -12.05 24.53 17.43
CA GLU A 108 -13.33 25.16 17.73
C GLU A 108 -14.14 25.47 16.45
N GLY A 109 -15.45 25.20 16.51
CA GLY A 109 -16.40 25.52 15.44
C GLY A 109 -16.31 24.63 14.21
N THR A 110 -15.35 23.71 14.14
CA THR A 110 -15.26 22.74 13.04
C THR A 110 -16.28 21.62 13.23
N ALA A 111 -16.80 21.06 12.13
CA ALA A 111 -17.71 19.92 12.16
C ALA A 111 -17.04 18.60 11.77
N SER A 112 -15.77 18.62 11.39
CA SER A 112 -15.07 17.45 10.88
C SER A 112 -13.64 17.40 11.40
N ILE A 113 -13.17 16.19 11.67
CA ILE A 113 -11.80 15.91 12.08
C ILE A 113 -11.29 14.69 11.32
N THR A 114 -10.08 14.80 10.76
CA THR A 114 -9.46 13.76 9.94
C THR A 114 -8.36 13.03 10.69
N PHE A 115 -8.40 11.69 10.57
CA PHE A 115 -7.42 10.73 11.04
C PHE A 115 -6.84 10.01 9.82
N SER A 116 -5.78 10.56 9.23
CA SER A 116 -5.21 10.04 7.98
C SER A 116 -4.73 8.59 8.07
N GLU A 117 -4.34 8.14 9.27
CA GLU A 117 -3.92 6.77 9.56
C GLU A 117 -5.09 5.77 9.61
N ALA A 118 -6.34 6.27 9.68
CA ALA A 118 -7.56 5.48 9.72
C ALA A 118 -8.30 5.41 8.37
N VAL A 119 -7.68 5.90 7.28
CA VAL A 119 -8.23 5.76 5.92
C VAL A 119 -8.46 4.29 5.59
N ASN A 120 -9.56 3.99 4.89
CA ASN A 120 -10.04 2.65 4.55
C ASN A 120 -10.34 1.74 5.75
N SER A 121 -10.51 2.31 6.95
CA SER A 121 -10.89 1.55 8.15
C SER A 121 -12.39 1.72 8.45
N THR A 122 -12.96 0.74 9.15
CA THR A 122 -14.33 0.81 9.69
C THR A 122 -14.29 1.42 11.08
N LEU A 123 -15.07 2.48 11.33
CA LEU A 123 -15.23 3.04 12.67
C LEU A 123 -16.08 2.12 13.54
N LEU A 124 -15.56 1.74 14.70
CA LEU A 124 -16.22 0.89 15.69
C LEU A 124 -16.76 1.71 16.86
N TYR A 125 -16.04 2.77 17.24
CA TYR A 125 -16.36 3.60 18.39
C TYR A 125 -15.78 5.00 18.20
N ALA A 126 -16.48 5.99 18.75
CA ALA A 126 -15.98 7.34 18.89
C ALA A 126 -16.42 7.94 20.23
N SER A 127 -15.58 8.77 20.82
CA SER A 127 -15.98 9.68 21.90
C SER A 127 -15.45 11.08 21.65
N ARG A 128 -16.16 12.06 22.21
CA ARG A 128 -15.81 13.47 22.16
C ARG A 128 -15.93 14.09 23.54
N GLY A 129 -14.90 14.77 24.02
CA GLY A 129 -14.89 15.37 25.35
C GLY A 129 -15.08 14.35 26.49
N GLY A 130 -14.79 13.07 26.24
CA GLY A 130 -15.02 11.98 27.18
C GLY A 130 -16.45 11.40 27.18
N LEU A 131 -17.33 11.86 26.30
CA LEU A 131 -18.68 11.33 26.11
C LEU A 131 -18.76 10.47 24.85
N ASP A 132 -19.47 9.36 24.94
CA ASP A 132 -19.73 8.48 23.79
C ASP A 132 -20.61 9.19 22.76
N VAL A 133 -20.27 9.00 21.49
CA VAL A 133 -21.14 9.46 20.39
C VAL A 133 -22.37 8.57 20.26
N GLY A 134 -23.41 9.11 19.63
CA GLY A 134 -24.60 8.36 19.26
C GLY A 134 -24.36 7.44 18.06
N THR A 135 -25.38 7.27 17.23
CA THR A 135 -25.29 6.41 16.05
C THR A 135 -24.16 6.85 15.12
N ILE A 136 -23.32 5.89 14.72
CA ILE A 136 -22.33 6.04 13.66
C ILE A 136 -23.04 5.74 12.33
N ILE A 137 -23.16 6.75 11.47
CA ILE A 137 -23.69 6.63 10.12
C ILE A 137 -22.54 6.62 9.10
N THR A 138 -22.78 6.04 7.93
CA THR A 138 -21.80 5.98 6.82
C THR A 138 -22.27 6.75 5.58
N SER A 139 -23.47 7.34 5.65
CA SER A 139 -24.04 8.21 4.62
C SER A 139 -25.08 9.16 5.23
N GLY A 140 -25.43 10.23 4.51
CA GLY A 140 -26.38 11.23 4.98
C GLY A 140 -25.74 12.33 5.83
N VAL A 141 -26.57 13.05 6.60
CA VAL A 141 -26.15 14.17 7.45
C VAL A 141 -26.31 13.77 8.92
N PRO A 142 -25.26 13.83 9.75
CA PRO A 142 -25.39 13.52 11.18
C PRO A 142 -26.24 14.58 11.89
N THR A 143 -27.07 14.14 12.83
CA THR A 143 -27.93 15.01 13.65
C THR A 143 -27.74 14.73 15.15
N GLY A 144 -27.90 15.76 15.98
CA GLY A 144 -27.72 15.63 17.43
C GLY A 144 -26.34 15.07 17.79
N ASN A 145 -26.31 13.97 18.54
CA ASN A 145 -25.06 13.29 18.95
C ASN A 145 -24.56 12.24 17.93
N GLN A 146 -25.19 12.11 16.76
CA GLN A 146 -24.71 11.20 15.72
C GLN A 146 -23.38 11.66 15.13
N VAL A 147 -22.65 10.72 14.53
CA VAL A 147 -21.45 11.01 13.75
C VAL A 147 -21.48 10.28 12.42
N LEU A 148 -21.00 10.95 11.37
CA LEU A 148 -20.75 10.36 10.06
C LEU A 148 -19.28 9.96 9.96
N TRP A 149 -19.01 8.70 9.64
CA TRP A 149 -17.68 8.22 9.29
C TRP A 149 -17.52 8.08 7.79
N THR A 150 -16.55 8.81 7.22
CA THR A 150 -16.17 8.68 5.81
C THR A 150 -14.87 7.88 5.73
N SER A 151 -14.99 6.58 5.45
CA SER A 151 -13.85 5.65 5.47
C SER A 151 -12.79 5.97 4.41
N SER A 152 -13.19 6.43 3.21
CA SER A 152 -12.27 6.78 2.12
C SER A 152 -11.33 7.94 2.46
N THR A 153 -11.69 8.79 3.44
CA THR A 153 -10.87 9.92 3.88
C THR A 153 -10.43 9.82 5.34
N GLY A 154 -10.90 8.82 6.09
CA GLY A 154 -10.62 8.70 7.52
C GLY A 154 -11.19 9.87 8.34
N THR A 155 -12.35 10.40 7.95
CA THR A 155 -12.93 11.62 8.54
C THR A 155 -14.15 11.30 9.40
N LEU A 156 -14.11 11.78 10.66
CA LEU A 156 -15.26 11.81 11.55
C LEU A 156 -15.95 13.18 11.42
N THR A 157 -17.23 13.19 11.09
CA THR A 157 -18.04 14.41 10.96
C THR A 157 -19.17 14.37 11.98
N VAL A 158 -19.33 15.45 12.73
CA VAL A 158 -20.40 15.65 13.72
C VAL A 158 -21.54 16.47 13.13
N ALA A 159 -22.68 16.50 13.79
CA ALA A 159 -23.79 17.37 13.39
C ALA A 159 -23.33 18.84 13.37
N SER A 160 -23.68 19.59 12.32
CA SER A 160 -23.32 21.01 12.20
C SER A 160 -23.97 21.90 13.28
N THR A 161 -25.06 21.43 13.90
CA THR A 161 -25.70 22.08 15.05
C THR A 161 -24.96 21.83 16.38
N VAL A 162 -24.02 20.88 16.42
CA VAL A 162 -23.22 20.53 17.59
C VAL A 162 -21.73 20.38 17.18
N PRO A 163 -21.10 21.47 16.70
CA PRO A 163 -19.72 21.45 16.25
C PRO A 163 -18.75 21.16 17.40
N PHE A 164 -17.47 21.00 17.08
CA PHE A 164 -16.45 20.76 18.08
C PHE A 164 -16.18 22.00 18.93
N TYR A 165 -15.96 21.78 20.23
CA TYR A 165 -15.44 22.80 21.13
C TYR A 165 -13.92 22.93 20.99
N LEU A 166 -13.37 24.07 21.45
CA LEU A 166 -11.93 24.28 21.49
C LEU A 166 -11.24 23.17 22.31
N ASN A 167 -10.24 22.51 21.73
CA ASN A 167 -9.50 21.42 22.36
C ASN A 167 -10.39 20.26 22.86
N GLU A 168 -11.54 20.03 22.23
CA GLU A 168 -12.34 18.86 22.52
C GLU A 168 -11.55 17.60 22.15
N PHE A 169 -11.29 16.74 23.13
CA PHE A 169 -10.56 15.50 22.90
C PHE A 169 -11.46 14.48 22.19
N VAL A 170 -11.06 14.08 20.99
CA VAL A 170 -11.75 13.07 20.19
C VAL A 170 -10.91 11.80 20.18
N ARG A 171 -11.54 10.67 20.50
CA ARG A 171 -10.94 9.34 20.43
C ARG A 171 -11.78 8.44 19.54
N ILE A 172 -11.13 7.64 18.71
CA ILE A 172 -11.77 6.67 17.83
C ILE A 172 -11.14 5.29 17.96
N LEU A 173 -11.95 4.24 17.78
CA LEU A 173 -11.49 2.88 17.56
C LEU A 173 -11.91 2.43 16.17
N VAL A 174 -10.97 1.89 15.39
CA VAL A 174 -11.22 1.43 14.02
C VAL A 174 -10.68 0.02 13.79
N LYS A 175 -11.21 -0.67 12.77
CA LYS A 175 -10.65 -1.92 12.25
C LYS A 175 -10.40 -1.83 10.75
#